data_AF-A0AAV6TWP5-F1
#
_entry.id   AF-A0AAV6TWP5-F1
#
_cell.length_a   1.000
_cell.length_b   1.000
_cell.length_c   1.000
_cell.angle_alpha   90.00
_cell.angle_beta   90.00
_cell.angle_gamma   90.00
#
_symmetry.space_group_name_H-M   'P 1'
#
loop_
_entity.id
_entity.type
_entity.pdbx_description
1 polymer ?
#
loop_
_entity_poly.entity_id
_entity_poly.type
_entity_poly.pdbx_seq_one_letter_code
_entity_poly.pdbx_strand_id
1 'polypeptide(L)'
;MTTCYLHLCLVLSWLNDETDLVLRNSRVTLRGWPEGGFSKESLDKAFDQVETCPFQLLSHLNHLLSLPVQQLWPYAARFVGQLPRLLDHADSLQLLTKAKKVWWKLNAVFPRSLWVMTVNAFPQKEYRTARRLTLDDVILDPLHVLRCDKRIFRCPPFTEIILHMLQAFLAASRIHLLHHTLEHPILEKCGQMEGEKDRDDLRTALVAAQESAAVQILLECCLPTEEDDKSTGLLTNLREIQSLICSHLHQVFISEPSLAKLVHFQTYSSELLPVVVSSVPSLHICLDFLPELLSQADLDKQVFAIELASHLCSQYAIAKSLSVAKLCINVCNTLLGVLPSSHQSRLFLAALPALVRMCDAFPPLCEDVALLLCQLGRVCLSRICATSSVPPTHADLLLPFQDEKQKINMKKLENLIESLDADNELCYAVQKSFMDLCGTLTRDKTLY
;
A
#
# COMPACT_ATOMS: atom_id res chain seq x y z
N MET A 1 5.83 32.49 -2.68
CA MET A 1 5.79 31.27 -1.85
C MET A 1 5.46 30.03 -2.65
N THR A 2 4.48 30.07 -3.56
CA THR A 2 4.04 28.94 -4.39
C THR A 2 5.09 28.36 -5.33
N THR A 3 6.07 29.15 -5.82
CA THR A 3 7.11 28.66 -6.73
C THR A 3 8.35 28.08 -6.04
N CYS A 4 8.68 28.54 -4.83
CA CYS A 4 9.90 28.12 -4.11
C CYS A 4 9.63 27.22 -2.89
N TYR A 5 8.40 27.19 -2.38
CA TYR A 5 8.04 26.46 -1.15
C TYR A 5 6.73 25.69 -1.31
N LEU A 6 6.63 24.89 -2.38
CA LEU A 6 5.44 24.09 -2.69
C LEU A 6 5.04 23.16 -1.53
N HIS A 7 6.02 22.68 -0.76
CA HIS A 7 5.83 21.86 0.44
C HIS A 7 5.14 22.58 1.60
N LEU A 8 5.13 23.92 1.62
CA LEU A 8 4.37 24.73 2.58
C LEU A 8 2.97 25.09 2.06
N CYS A 9 2.72 24.86 0.76
CA CYS A 9 1.46 25.15 0.09
C CYS A 9 0.58 23.90 -0.08
N LEU A 10 0.81 22.84 0.70
CA LEU A 10 -0.06 21.66 0.72
C LEU A 10 -1.48 22.08 1.10
N VAL A 11 -2.43 21.94 0.16
CA VAL A 11 -3.82 22.41 0.29
C VAL A 11 -4.49 21.89 1.56
N LEU A 12 -4.19 20.64 1.94
CA LEU A 12 -4.72 20.01 3.15
C LEU A 12 -4.25 20.68 4.46
N SER A 13 -3.07 21.31 4.46
CA SER A 13 -2.53 22.00 5.64
C SER A 13 -3.30 23.25 6.01
N TRP A 14 -3.98 23.87 5.05
CA TRP A 14 -4.75 25.10 5.23
C TRP A 14 -6.25 24.84 5.38
N LEU A 15 -6.77 23.74 4.81
CA LEU A 15 -8.19 23.37 4.91
C LEU A 15 -8.63 22.89 6.30
N ASN A 16 -7.70 22.37 7.12
CA ASN A 16 -8.03 21.90 8.46
C ASN A 16 -8.57 23.02 9.37
N ASP A 17 -8.25 24.29 9.10
CA ASP A 17 -8.78 25.44 9.83
C ASP A 17 -10.30 25.66 9.61
N GLU A 18 -10.88 25.17 8.51
CA GLU A 18 -12.31 25.36 8.22
C GLU A 18 -13.22 24.37 8.97
N THR A 19 -12.75 23.15 9.24
CA THR A 19 -13.57 22.13 9.94
C THR A 19 -13.81 22.44 11.42
N ASP A 20 -12.95 23.24 12.06
CA ASP A 20 -13.10 23.68 13.45
C ASP A 20 -14.04 24.91 13.60
N LEU A 21 -14.58 25.48 12.51
CA LEU A 21 -15.54 26.59 12.58
C LEU A 21 -16.85 26.21 13.30
N VAL A 22 -17.25 24.94 13.26
CA VAL A 22 -18.47 24.44 13.92
C VAL A 22 -18.28 24.26 15.44
N LEU A 23 -17.03 24.04 15.91
CA LEU A 23 -16.72 23.84 17.33
C LEU A 23 -16.29 25.12 18.07
N ARG A 24 -16.01 26.22 17.35
CA ARG A 24 -15.59 27.51 17.95
C ARG A 24 -16.58 28.10 18.96
N ASN A 25 -17.83 27.63 19.00
CA ASN A 25 -18.85 28.11 19.93
C ASN A 25 -18.91 27.37 21.26
N SER A 26 -18.08 26.35 21.48
CA SER A 26 -18.01 25.62 22.75
C SER A 26 -16.86 26.12 23.61
N ARG A 27 -16.96 27.35 24.15
CA ARG A 27 -16.05 27.82 25.21
C ARG A 27 -16.37 27.06 26.51
N VAL A 28 -15.81 25.87 26.68
CA VAL A 28 -15.79 25.21 27.98
C VAL A 28 -14.89 26.06 28.87
N THR A 29 -15.49 26.74 29.85
CA THR A 29 -14.77 27.43 30.91
C THR A 29 -14.03 26.38 31.74
N LEU A 30 -12.72 26.26 31.51
CA LEU A 30 -11.84 25.46 32.38
C LEU A 30 -11.99 26.03 33.80
N ARG A 31 -12.47 25.19 34.74
CA ARG A 31 -12.40 25.52 36.17
C ARG A 31 -10.95 25.87 36.52
N GLY A 32 -10.77 26.86 37.38
CA GLY A 32 -9.48 27.44 37.74
C GLY A 32 -8.39 26.39 37.94
N TRP A 33 -7.22 26.68 37.37
CA TRP A 33 -6.02 25.86 37.51
C TRP A 33 -5.61 25.77 39.00
N PRO A 34 -5.13 24.60 39.48
CA PRO A 34 -4.59 24.49 40.83
C PRO A 34 -3.42 25.47 41.01
N GLU A 35 -3.29 26.00 42.23
CA GLU A 35 -2.33 27.02 42.63
C GLU A 35 -0.89 26.58 42.30
N GLY A 36 -0.33 27.09 41.20
CA GLY A 36 0.94 26.65 40.64
C GLY A 36 1.12 27.00 39.15
N GLY A 37 0.02 27.24 38.43
CA GLY A 37 0.05 27.70 37.03
C GLY A 37 0.50 26.63 36.04
N PHE A 38 0.32 26.88 34.73
CA PHE A 38 0.83 26.01 33.68
C PHE A 38 2.33 26.27 33.48
N SER A 39 3.16 25.26 33.76
CA SER A 39 4.62 25.32 33.56
C SER A 39 5.11 24.18 32.67
N LYS A 40 6.31 24.35 32.09
CA LYS A 40 6.97 23.29 31.29
C LYS A 40 7.18 22.00 32.10
N GLU A 41 7.49 22.14 33.38
CA GLU A 41 7.69 21.03 34.31
C GLU A 41 6.37 20.33 34.69
N SER A 42 5.26 21.09 34.76
CA SER A 42 3.93 20.51 34.96
C SER A 42 3.51 19.65 33.77
N LEU A 43 3.87 20.06 32.55
CA LEU A 43 3.61 19.27 31.34
C LEU A 43 4.41 17.97 31.36
N ASP A 44 5.72 18.02 31.67
CA ASP A 44 6.55 16.82 31.77
C ASP A 44 6.00 15.84 32.82
N LYS A 45 5.62 16.33 34.01
CA LYS A 45 4.97 15.51 35.07
C LYS A 45 3.64 14.91 34.62
N ALA A 46 2.83 15.64 33.85
CA ALA A 46 1.57 15.12 33.32
C ALA A 46 1.79 14.00 32.29
N PHE A 47 2.88 14.06 31.52
CA PHE A 47 3.30 12.97 30.63
C PHE A 47 3.90 11.77 31.39
N ASP A 48 4.56 11.99 32.53
CA ASP A 48 5.04 10.89 33.39
C ASP A 48 3.88 10.15 34.08
N GLN A 49 2.77 10.83 34.35
CA GLN A 49 1.63 10.31 35.11
C GLN A 49 0.49 9.75 34.25
N VAL A 50 0.70 9.49 32.96
CA VAL A 50 -0.39 9.08 32.03
C VAL A 50 -1.04 7.78 32.45
N GLU A 51 -0.26 6.80 32.91
CA GLU A 51 -0.76 5.51 33.45
C GLU A 51 -1.64 5.70 34.69
N THR A 52 -1.26 6.65 35.56
CA THR A 52 -1.93 6.88 36.85
C THR A 52 -3.12 7.82 36.77
N CYS A 53 -3.07 8.84 35.90
CA CYS A 53 -4.10 9.89 35.79
C CYS A 53 -4.14 10.52 34.39
N PRO A 54 -4.81 9.89 33.40
CA PRO A 54 -4.89 10.42 32.02
C PRO A 54 -5.64 11.75 31.94
N PHE A 55 -6.52 12.03 32.90
CA PHE A 55 -7.30 13.28 32.96
C PHE A 55 -6.42 14.52 33.13
N GLN A 56 -5.33 14.42 33.89
CA GLN A 56 -4.42 15.53 34.09
C GLN A 56 -3.76 15.94 32.78
N LEU A 57 -3.27 14.98 32.00
CA LEU A 57 -2.73 15.25 30.67
C LEU A 57 -3.80 15.82 29.73
N LEU A 58 -5.01 15.28 29.73
CA LEU A 58 -6.12 15.84 28.92
C LEU A 58 -6.40 17.31 29.25
N SER A 59 -6.38 17.70 30.53
CA SER A 59 -6.54 19.10 30.95
C SER A 59 -5.40 19.98 30.43
N HIS A 60 -4.15 19.51 30.50
CA HIS A 60 -2.98 20.22 29.98
C HIS A 60 -3.04 20.37 28.45
N LEU A 61 -3.45 19.34 27.72
CA LEU A 61 -3.64 19.40 26.26
C LEU A 61 -4.77 20.37 25.87
N ASN A 62 -5.89 20.36 26.58
CA ASN A 62 -6.98 21.32 26.33
C ASN A 62 -6.54 22.76 26.59
N HIS A 63 -5.69 22.99 27.60
CA HIS A 63 -5.13 24.30 27.83
C HIS A 63 -4.15 24.73 26.74
N LEU A 64 -3.24 23.85 26.30
CA LEU A 64 -2.38 24.11 25.13
C LEU A 64 -3.21 24.47 23.88
N LEU A 65 -4.34 23.79 23.66
CA LEU A 65 -5.28 24.12 22.59
C LEU A 65 -5.99 25.47 22.78
N SER A 66 -6.13 25.96 24.02
CA SER A 66 -6.73 27.27 24.31
C SER A 66 -5.76 28.45 24.15
N LEU A 67 -4.45 28.23 24.27
CA LEU A 67 -3.43 29.28 24.19
C LEU A 67 -3.33 29.90 22.79
N PRO A 68 -3.07 31.22 22.63
CA PRO A 68 -2.78 31.79 21.32
C PRO A 68 -1.47 31.22 20.76
N VAL A 69 -1.34 31.16 19.43
CA VAL A 69 -0.26 30.41 18.75
C VAL A 69 1.15 30.90 19.11
N GLN A 70 1.29 32.19 19.44
CA GLN A 70 2.53 32.83 19.89
C GLN A 70 3.02 32.28 21.25
N GLN A 71 2.09 31.98 22.16
CA GLN A 71 2.41 31.48 23.51
C GLN A 71 2.56 29.96 23.54
N LEU A 72 2.14 29.27 22.48
CA LEU A 72 2.21 27.81 22.37
C LEU A 72 3.62 27.33 22.01
N TRP A 73 4.32 28.05 21.13
CA TRP A 73 5.61 27.63 20.59
C TRP A 73 6.72 27.36 21.64
N PRO A 74 6.85 28.13 22.75
CA PRO A 74 7.83 27.84 23.80
C PRO A 74 7.70 26.43 24.43
N TYR A 75 6.56 25.77 24.27
CA TYR A 75 6.30 24.41 24.75
C TYR A 75 6.56 23.32 23.70
N ALA A 76 6.76 23.68 22.42
CA ALA A 76 6.83 22.75 21.30
C ALA A 76 7.89 21.66 21.48
N ALA A 77 9.13 22.04 21.80
CA ALA A 77 10.23 21.08 21.92
C ALA A 77 10.01 20.03 23.02
N ARG A 78 9.40 20.43 24.15
CA ARG A 78 9.06 19.51 25.25
C ARG A 78 7.87 18.65 24.89
N PHE A 79 6.80 19.26 24.39
CA PHE A 79 5.61 18.55 23.94
C PHE A 79 5.96 17.45 22.92
N VAL A 80 6.69 17.78 21.86
CA VAL A 80 7.08 16.84 20.81
C VAL A 80 8.00 15.73 21.35
N GLY A 81 8.93 16.07 22.23
CA GLY A 81 9.82 15.08 22.86
C GLY A 81 9.10 14.04 23.73
N GLN A 82 7.89 14.35 24.22
CA GLN A 82 7.09 13.45 25.05
C GLN A 82 6.04 12.65 24.24
N LEU A 83 5.79 12.99 22.97
CA LEU A 83 4.83 12.26 22.12
C LEU A 83 5.10 10.75 21.99
N PRO A 84 6.35 10.25 21.93
CA PRO A 84 6.60 8.82 21.85
C PRO A 84 6.03 8.02 23.01
N ARG A 85 5.89 8.62 24.20
CA ARG A 85 5.30 7.97 25.38
C ARG A 85 3.79 7.74 25.21
N LEU A 86 3.14 8.53 24.37
CA LEU A 86 1.72 8.31 24.07
C LEU A 86 1.50 7.06 23.21
N LEU A 87 2.53 6.54 22.54
CA LEU A 87 2.44 5.28 21.81
C LEU A 87 2.24 4.07 22.73
N ASP A 88 2.66 4.16 23.99
CA ASP A 88 2.40 3.13 25.01
C ASP A 88 0.91 3.11 25.43
N HIS A 89 0.15 4.15 25.09
CA HIS A 89 -1.26 4.34 25.45
C HIS A 89 -2.14 4.48 24.22
N ALA A 90 -1.93 3.61 23.22
CA ALA A 90 -2.69 3.58 21.97
C ALA A 90 -4.22 3.46 22.18
N ASP A 91 -4.65 2.94 23.33
CA ASP A 91 -6.06 2.75 23.70
C ASP A 91 -6.81 4.07 23.95
N SER A 92 -6.11 5.16 24.30
CA SER A 92 -6.75 6.44 24.63
C SER A 92 -6.87 7.36 23.41
N LEU A 93 -7.81 7.03 22.51
CA LEU A 93 -8.05 7.79 21.29
C LEU A 93 -8.28 9.30 21.55
N GLN A 94 -8.90 9.67 22.66
CA GLN A 94 -9.12 11.07 23.03
C GLN A 94 -7.81 11.83 23.29
N LEU A 95 -6.86 11.21 24.01
CA LEU A 95 -5.54 11.79 24.27
C LEU A 95 -4.78 11.99 22.95
N LEU A 96 -4.73 10.95 22.12
CA LEU A 96 -4.04 10.98 20.82
C LEU A 96 -4.63 12.02 19.88
N THR A 97 -5.97 12.12 19.82
CA THR A 97 -6.67 13.11 19.00
C THR A 97 -6.37 14.53 19.47
N LYS A 98 -6.33 14.78 20.78
CA LYS A 98 -5.99 16.09 21.33
C LYS A 98 -4.52 16.44 21.09
N ALA A 99 -3.60 15.48 21.25
CA ALA A 99 -2.20 15.66 20.94
C ALA A 99 -1.98 15.99 19.45
N LYS A 100 -2.66 15.28 18.54
CA LYS A 100 -2.67 15.60 17.10
C LYS A 100 -3.12 17.03 16.83
N LYS A 101 -4.22 17.49 17.46
CA LYS A 101 -4.69 18.87 17.31
C LYS A 101 -3.66 19.90 17.79
N VAL A 102 -2.97 19.64 18.91
CA VAL A 102 -1.90 20.53 19.40
C VAL A 102 -0.75 20.59 18.40
N TRP A 103 -0.36 19.44 17.84
CA TRP A 103 0.69 19.35 16.83
C TRP A 103 0.34 20.16 15.57
N TRP A 104 -0.89 20.03 15.04
CA TRP A 104 -1.34 20.82 13.89
C TRP A 104 -1.34 22.32 14.16
N LYS A 105 -1.74 22.73 15.36
CA LYS A 105 -1.70 24.14 15.77
C LYS A 105 -0.28 24.69 15.84
N LEU A 106 0.69 23.88 16.26
CA LEU A 106 2.12 24.21 16.20
C LEU A 106 2.62 24.28 14.75
N ASN A 107 2.14 23.39 13.88
CA ASN A 107 2.53 23.29 12.47
C ASN A 107 2.20 24.58 11.69
N ALA A 108 1.14 25.29 12.07
CA ALA A 108 0.74 26.55 11.45
C ALA A 108 1.75 27.71 11.65
N VAL A 109 2.66 27.64 12.63
CA VAL A 109 3.62 28.73 12.91
C VAL A 109 4.98 28.48 12.28
N PHE A 110 5.65 27.41 12.68
CA PHE A 110 7.02 27.11 12.28
C PHE A 110 7.14 25.63 11.85
N PRO A 111 6.54 25.25 10.72
CA PRO A 111 6.41 23.85 10.29
C PRO A 111 7.76 23.15 10.16
N ARG A 112 8.74 23.78 9.50
CA ARG A 112 10.08 23.17 9.30
C ARG A 112 10.77 22.80 10.61
N SER A 113 10.72 23.70 11.59
CA SER A 113 11.33 23.46 12.90
C SER A 113 10.58 22.35 13.65
N LEU A 114 9.24 22.37 13.58
CA LEU A 114 8.40 21.33 14.18
C LEU A 114 8.67 19.95 13.57
N TRP A 115 8.77 19.86 12.25
CA TRP A 115 9.01 18.61 11.54
C TRP A 115 10.34 17.99 11.96
N VAL A 116 11.43 18.78 12.00
CA VAL A 116 12.74 18.30 12.46
C VAL A 116 12.69 17.87 13.92
N MET A 117 11.99 18.60 14.79
CA MET A 117 11.77 18.16 16.18
C MET A 117 11.01 16.83 16.23
N THR A 118 10.03 16.64 15.36
CA THR A 118 9.17 15.45 15.32
C THR A 118 9.93 14.23 14.81
N VAL A 119 10.69 14.34 13.71
CA VAL A 119 11.56 13.26 13.21
C VAL A 119 12.54 12.81 14.30
N ASN A 120 13.18 13.76 14.99
CA ASN A 120 14.14 13.45 16.05
C ASN A 120 13.49 12.93 17.34
N ALA A 121 12.18 13.13 17.53
CA ALA A 121 11.47 12.67 18.73
C ALA A 121 11.05 11.20 18.65
N PHE A 122 10.84 10.65 17.45
CA PHE A 122 10.42 9.26 17.25
C PHE A 122 11.57 8.36 16.73
N PRO A 123 12.69 8.18 17.46
CA PRO A 123 13.75 7.32 16.97
C PRO A 123 13.31 5.85 16.97
N GLN A 124 13.63 5.13 15.90
CA GLN A 124 13.57 3.67 15.92
C GLN A 124 14.53 3.13 17.01
N LYS A 125 14.20 1.98 17.60
CA LYS A 125 14.99 1.39 18.69
C LYS A 125 16.45 1.14 18.26
N GLU A 126 16.64 0.78 17.00
CA GLU A 126 17.94 0.49 16.37
C GLU A 126 18.79 1.74 16.14
N TYR A 127 18.17 2.93 16.06
CA TYR A 127 18.84 4.21 15.75
C TYR A 127 18.91 5.15 16.95
N ARG A 128 18.68 4.67 18.19
CA ARG A 128 18.69 5.52 19.39
C ARG A 128 20.02 6.25 19.64
N THR A 129 21.13 5.72 19.12
CA THR A 129 22.48 6.32 19.22
C THR A 129 22.85 7.19 18.02
N ALA A 130 21.97 7.33 17.03
CA ALA A 130 22.24 8.13 15.84
C ALA A 130 22.30 9.62 16.19
N ARG A 131 23.10 10.36 15.41
CA ARG A 131 23.17 11.83 15.49
C ARG A 131 21.79 12.42 15.20
N ARG A 132 21.43 13.49 15.91
CA ARG A 132 20.22 14.28 15.61
C ARG A 132 20.27 14.84 14.20
N LEU A 133 19.22 14.57 13.42
CA LEU A 133 19.08 15.01 12.04
C LEU A 133 18.77 16.50 11.99
N THR A 134 19.41 17.20 11.06
CA THR A 134 19.13 18.59 10.72
C THR A 134 18.06 18.68 9.64
N LEU A 135 17.59 19.89 9.33
CA LEU A 135 16.63 20.08 8.23
C LEU A 135 17.23 19.63 6.89
N ASP A 136 18.51 19.95 6.65
CA ASP A 136 19.18 19.65 5.39
C ASP A 136 19.36 18.13 5.21
N ASP A 137 19.68 17.41 6.29
CA ASP A 137 19.79 15.93 6.25
C ASP A 137 18.47 15.27 5.81
N VAL A 138 17.32 15.78 6.30
CA VAL A 138 15.99 15.24 5.95
C VAL A 138 15.53 15.70 4.56
N ILE A 139 15.95 16.88 4.10
CA ILE A 139 15.69 17.31 2.71
C ILE A 139 16.50 16.48 1.72
N LEU A 140 17.74 16.13 2.06
CA LEU A 140 18.59 15.28 1.22
C LEU A 140 18.06 13.85 1.13
N ASP A 141 17.56 13.28 2.22
CA ASP A 141 16.90 11.97 2.24
C ASP A 141 15.59 12.02 3.06
N PRO A 142 14.45 12.30 2.41
CA PRO A 142 13.12 12.30 3.02
C PRO A 142 12.69 10.97 3.64
N LEU A 143 13.31 9.84 3.28
CA LEU A 143 12.95 8.54 3.85
C LEU A 143 13.32 8.43 5.33
N HIS A 144 14.15 9.34 5.85
CA HIS A 144 14.37 9.46 7.31
C HIS A 144 13.07 9.66 8.10
N VAL A 145 12.03 10.25 7.50
CA VAL A 145 10.72 10.42 8.14
C VAL A 145 10.05 9.07 8.44
N LEU A 146 10.31 8.06 7.61
CA LEU A 146 9.78 6.70 7.75
C LEU A 146 10.62 5.81 8.67
N ARG A 147 11.85 6.23 9.02
CA ARG A 147 12.72 5.53 10.01
C ARG A 147 12.30 5.83 11.46
N CYS A 148 10.99 5.88 11.71
CA CYS A 148 10.40 6.21 12.99
C CYS A 148 9.97 4.95 13.77
N ASP A 149 9.56 5.11 15.04
CA ASP A 149 9.04 4.01 15.86
C ASP A 149 7.86 3.31 15.15
N LYS A 150 8.00 2.01 14.86
CA LYS A 150 7.02 1.22 14.08
C LYS A 150 5.61 1.26 14.68
N ARG A 151 5.47 1.48 15.99
CA ARG A 151 4.18 1.60 16.67
C ARG A 151 3.33 2.76 16.17
N ILE A 152 3.94 3.76 15.54
CA ILE A 152 3.22 4.87 14.91
C ILE A 152 2.26 4.36 13.83
N PHE A 153 2.67 3.33 13.07
CA PHE A 153 1.84 2.70 12.03
C PHE A 153 0.72 1.82 12.58
N ARG A 154 0.48 1.86 13.90
CA ARG A 154 -0.73 1.34 14.57
C ARG A 154 -1.45 2.41 15.40
N CYS A 155 -1.05 3.67 15.24
CA CYS A 155 -1.63 4.85 15.87
C CYS A 155 -2.10 5.84 14.78
N PRO A 156 -3.38 5.79 14.36
CA PRO A 156 -3.87 6.60 13.23
C PRO A 156 -3.59 8.10 13.33
N PRO A 157 -3.77 8.77 14.50
CA PRO A 157 -3.50 10.20 14.62
C PRO A 157 -2.04 10.59 14.35
N PHE A 158 -1.08 9.72 14.63
CA PHE A 158 0.34 10.00 14.40
C PHE A 158 0.81 9.56 13.02
N THR A 159 0.22 8.50 12.46
CA THR A 159 0.45 8.16 11.05
C THR A 159 0.03 9.30 10.12
N GLU A 160 -1.08 9.98 10.40
CA GLU A 160 -1.48 11.18 9.63
C GLU A 160 -0.40 12.29 9.66
N ILE A 161 0.23 12.52 10.82
CA ILE A 161 1.33 13.47 10.97
C ILE A 161 2.55 13.04 10.14
N ILE A 162 2.92 11.76 10.20
CA ILE A 162 4.04 11.21 9.44
C ILE A 162 3.78 11.31 7.93
N LEU A 163 2.58 10.97 7.45
CA LEU A 163 2.21 11.09 6.03
C LEU A 163 2.28 12.54 5.56
N HIS A 164 1.81 13.49 6.37
CA HIS A 164 1.90 14.91 6.05
C HIS A 164 3.37 15.39 5.94
N MET A 165 4.20 15.02 6.91
CA MET A 165 5.62 15.36 6.91
C MET A 165 6.36 14.73 5.73
N LEU A 166 6.10 13.46 5.44
CA LEU A 166 6.71 12.74 4.32
C LEU A 166 6.38 13.44 2.99
N GLN A 167 5.11 13.79 2.77
CA GLN A 167 4.70 14.51 1.57
C GLN A 167 5.44 15.86 1.44
N ALA A 168 5.56 16.61 2.53
CA ALA A 168 6.26 17.88 2.54
C ALA A 168 7.76 17.71 2.25
N PHE A 169 8.42 16.71 2.84
CA PHE A 169 9.85 16.48 2.62
C PHE A 169 10.17 15.90 1.25
N LEU A 170 9.33 15.01 0.70
CA LEU A 170 9.45 14.55 -0.69
C LEU A 170 9.38 15.74 -1.66
N ALA A 171 8.39 16.62 -1.48
CA ALA A 171 8.29 17.84 -2.28
C ALA A 171 9.49 18.79 -2.09
N ALA A 172 9.98 18.95 -0.85
CA ALA A 172 11.14 19.79 -0.56
C ALA A 172 12.43 19.23 -1.19
N SER A 173 12.65 17.92 -1.12
CA SER A 173 13.77 17.22 -1.75
C SER A 173 13.77 17.38 -3.27
N ARG A 174 12.60 17.22 -3.90
CA ARG A 174 12.41 17.45 -5.34
C ARG A 174 12.83 18.87 -5.76
N ILE A 175 12.39 19.88 -5.01
CA ILE A 175 12.76 21.28 -5.24
C ILE A 175 14.26 21.50 -5.00
N HIS A 176 14.81 20.93 -3.92
CA HIS A 176 16.23 21.04 -3.60
C HIS A 176 17.11 20.47 -4.72
N LEU A 177 16.80 19.27 -5.22
CA LEU A 177 17.50 18.64 -6.33
C LEU A 177 17.39 19.46 -7.62
N LEU A 178 16.22 20.05 -7.90
CA LEU A 178 16.04 20.95 -9.04
C LEU A 178 16.96 22.18 -8.93
N HIS A 179 16.97 22.85 -7.77
CA HIS A 179 17.84 24.01 -7.54
C HIS A 179 19.32 23.65 -7.63
N HIS A 180 19.73 22.53 -7.02
CA HIS A 180 21.11 22.07 -7.06
C HIS A 180 21.58 21.77 -8.50
N THR A 181 20.70 21.26 -9.36
CA THR A 181 21.00 21.07 -10.78
C THR A 181 21.21 22.40 -11.50
N LEU A 182 20.38 23.41 -11.23
CA LEU A 182 20.45 24.73 -11.85
C LEU A 182 21.63 25.59 -11.36
N GLU A 183 21.99 25.49 -10.08
CA GLU A 183 23.07 26.29 -9.46
C GLU A 183 24.47 25.78 -9.79
N HIS A 184 24.59 24.50 -10.14
CA HIS A 184 25.86 23.87 -10.50
C HIS A 184 25.86 23.41 -11.96
N PRO A 185 25.73 24.28 -12.97
CA PRO A 185 25.74 23.85 -14.37
C PRO A 185 27.10 23.24 -14.72
N ILE A 186 27.09 22.15 -15.50
CA ILE A 186 28.31 21.50 -15.97
C ILE A 186 28.86 22.35 -17.14
N LEU A 187 29.95 23.08 -16.90
CA LEU A 187 30.66 23.83 -17.95
C LEU A 187 31.53 22.88 -18.77
N GLU A 188 30.94 22.14 -19.70
CA GLU A 188 31.70 21.29 -20.62
C GLU A 188 32.23 22.08 -21.83
N LYS A 189 33.55 21.99 -22.05
CA LYS A 189 34.34 22.78 -23.02
C LYS A 189 34.08 22.47 -24.50
N CYS A 190 33.09 21.66 -24.87
CA CYS A 190 32.94 21.24 -26.27
C CYS A 190 31.50 20.83 -26.66
N GLY A 191 30.55 21.77 -26.61
CA GLY A 191 29.37 21.75 -27.49
C GLY A 191 28.38 20.57 -27.43
N GLN A 192 28.46 19.67 -26.45
CA GLN A 192 27.50 18.57 -26.31
C GLN A 192 26.41 18.94 -25.30
N MET A 193 25.17 19.10 -25.77
CA MET A 193 23.98 19.23 -24.91
C MET A 193 23.58 17.89 -24.22
N GLU A 194 24.36 16.83 -24.40
CA GLU A 194 24.07 15.49 -23.87
C GLU A 194 24.31 15.40 -22.34
N GLY A 195 25.36 16.05 -21.80
CA GLY A 195 25.68 15.97 -20.37
C GLY A 195 24.66 16.64 -19.42
N GLU A 196 24.01 17.73 -19.87
CA GLU A 196 22.94 18.36 -19.09
C GLU A 196 21.66 17.52 -19.11
N LYS A 197 21.35 16.89 -20.24
CA LYS A 197 20.20 16.00 -20.39
C LYS A 197 20.36 14.75 -19.51
N ASP A 198 21.53 14.10 -19.54
CA ASP A 198 21.81 12.92 -18.72
C ASP A 198 21.68 13.21 -17.22
N ARG A 199 22.06 14.42 -16.79
CA ARG A 199 21.92 14.87 -15.41
C ARG A 199 20.46 15.11 -15.02
N ASP A 200 19.65 15.67 -15.92
CA ASP A 200 18.22 15.87 -15.69
C ASP A 200 17.48 14.51 -15.62
N ASP A 201 17.87 13.57 -16.48
CA ASP A 201 17.38 12.19 -16.47
C ASP A 201 17.75 11.48 -15.16
N LEU A 202 19.01 11.62 -14.69
CA LEU A 202 19.45 11.08 -13.40
C LEU A 202 18.69 11.68 -12.21
N ARG A 203 18.47 13.00 -12.22
CA ARG A 203 17.68 13.68 -11.19
C ARG A 203 16.26 13.11 -11.14
N THR A 204 15.63 12.98 -12.31
CA THR A 204 14.25 12.48 -12.43
C THR A 204 14.16 11.02 -11.98
N ALA A 205 15.13 10.19 -12.35
CA ALA A 205 15.23 8.81 -11.89
C ALA A 205 15.42 8.71 -10.36
N LEU A 206 16.25 9.57 -9.76
CA LEU A 206 16.47 9.62 -8.31
C LEU A 206 15.18 9.98 -7.56
N VAL A 207 14.45 11.00 -8.03
CA VAL A 207 13.16 11.40 -7.44
C VAL A 207 12.16 10.24 -7.53
N ALA A 208 12.03 9.61 -8.70
CA ALA A 208 11.14 8.46 -8.87
C ALA A 208 11.53 7.26 -7.99
N ALA A 209 12.82 6.98 -7.82
CA ALA A 209 13.32 5.93 -6.94
C ALA A 209 12.98 6.22 -5.47
N GLN A 210 13.16 7.46 -5.02
CA GLN A 210 12.86 7.87 -3.66
C GLN A 210 11.35 7.82 -3.36
N GLU A 211 10.52 8.30 -4.28
CA GLU A 211 9.07 8.29 -4.13
C GLU A 211 8.50 6.87 -4.20
N SER A 212 9.03 6.01 -5.08
CA SER A 212 8.63 4.60 -5.12
C SER A 212 9.05 3.86 -3.85
N ALA A 213 10.26 4.11 -3.33
CA ALA A 213 10.69 3.55 -2.04
C ALA A 213 9.78 3.99 -0.87
N ALA A 214 9.36 5.26 -0.86
CA ALA A 214 8.41 5.75 0.14
C ALA A 214 7.07 5.00 0.05
N VAL A 215 6.54 4.79 -1.16
CA VAL A 215 5.32 4.01 -1.38
C VAL A 215 5.48 2.57 -0.92
N GLN A 216 6.61 1.92 -1.23
CA GLN A 216 6.88 0.53 -0.82
C GLN A 216 6.90 0.39 0.70
N ILE A 217 7.62 1.26 1.41
CA ILE A 217 7.66 1.25 2.87
C ILE A 217 6.26 1.46 3.47
N LEU A 218 5.46 2.36 2.89
CA LEU A 218 4.08 2.58 3.34
C LEU A 218 3.18 1.36 3.08
N LEU A 219 3.33 0.68 1.95
CA LEU A 219 2.63 -0.57 1.65
C LEU A 219 3.00 -1.66 2.65
N GLU A 220 4.28 -1.82 2.99
CA GLU A 220 4.72 -2.78 4.02
C GLU A 220 4.10 -2.46 5.39
N CYS A 221 3.90 -1.19 5.73
CA CYS A 221 3.24 -0.79 6.97
C CYS A 221 1.75 -1.20 7.04
N CYS A 222 1.13 -1.47 5.89
CA CYS A 222 -0.26 -1.94 5.80
C CYS A 222 -0.42 -3.46 6.03
N LEU A 223 0.68 -4.22 6.08
CA LEU A 223 0.61 -5.66 6.34
C LEU A 223 0.14 -5.93 7.77
N PRO A 224 -0.69 -6.97 8.00
CA PRO A 224 -1.12 -7.35 9.32
C PRO A 224 0.06 -7.87 10.16
N THR A 225 0.01 -7.64 11.47
CA THR A 225 0.93 -8.26 12.44
C THR A 225 0.20 -9.33 13.24
N GLU A 226 0.95 -10.20 13.94
CA GLU A 226 0.36 -11.22 14.83
C GLU A 226 -0.56 -10.65 15.92
N GLU A 227 -0.39 -9.37 16.28
CA GLU A 227 -1.26 -8.66 17.21
C GLU A 227 -2.57 -8.19 16.55
N ASP A 228 -2.49 -7.78 15.27
CA ASP A 228 -3.65 -7.37 14.49
C ASP A 228 -4.58 -8.56 14.20
N ASP A 229 -4.02 -9.75 13.95
CA ASP A 229 -4.79 -10.98 13.69
C ASP A 229 -5.63 -11.43 14.89
N LYS A 230 -5.21 -11.07 16.12
CA LYS A 230 -5.97 -11.34 17.35
C LYS A 230 -7.13 -10.38 17.53
N SER A 231 -7.11 -9.22 16.87
CA SER A 231 -8.16 -8.22 16.99
C SER A 231 -9.38 -8.59 16.15
N THR A 232 -10.38 -9.21 16.78
CA THR A 232 -11.61 -9.60 16.09
C THR A 232 -12.54 -8.39 15.94
N GLY A 233 -12.71 -7.88 14.72
CA GLY A 233 -13.69 -6.82 14.44
C GLY A 233 -13.43 -6.05 13.15
N LEU A 234 -14.43 -5.29 12.69
CA LEU A 234 -14.33 -4.43 11.50
C LEU A 234 -13.64 -3.08 11.77
N LEU A 235 -13.55 -2.67 13.04
CA LEU A 235 -13.07 -1.37 13.50
C LEU A 235 -11.71 -1.52 14.19
N THR A 236 -10.67 -1.79 13.42
CA THR A 236 -9.30 -1.93 13.92
C THR A 236 -8.45 -0.73 13.55
N ASN A 237 -7.43 -0.43 14.36
CA ASN A 237 -6.45 0.62 14.06
C ASN A 237 -5.76 0.35 12.71
N LEU A 238 -5.47 -0.92 12.39
CA LEU A 238 -4.89 -1.33 11.11
C LEU A 238 -5.76 -0.86 9.93
N ARG A 239 -7.08 -1.02 10.00
CA ARG A 239 -7.96 -0.61 8.90
C ARG A 239 -7.98 0.90 8.71
N GLU A 240 -7.95 1.67 9.80
CA GLU A 240 -7.86 3.14 9.72
C GLU A 240 -6.51 3.56 9.11
N ILE A 241 -5.41 2.90 9.50
CA ILE A 241 -4.08 3.10 8.93
C ILE A 241 -4.06 2.79 7.43
N GLN A 242 -4.60 1.64 7.03
CA GLN A 242 -4.74 1.26 5.62
C GLN A 242 -5.55 2.31 4.86
N SER A 243 -6.65 2.82 5.43
CA SER A 243 -7.44 3.89 4.82
C SER A 243 -6.64 5.18 4.65
N LEU A 244 -5.86 5.60 5.65
CA LEU A 244 -5.03 6.81 5.59
C LEU A 244 -3.91 6.66 4.54
N ILE A 245 -3.21 5.53 4.55
CA ILE A 245 -2.13 5.25 3.60
C ILE A 245 -2.68 5.14 2.18
N CYS A 246 -3.74 4.36 1.96
CA CYS A 246 -4.35 4.25 0.63
C CYS A 246 -4.90 5.59 0.13
N SER A 247 -5.48 6.42 0.99
CA SER A 247 -5.90 7.77 0.61
C SER A 247 -4.71 8.64 0.19
N HIS A 248 -3.58 8.54 0.89
CA HIS A 248 -2.34 9.20 0.51
C HIS A 248 -1.81 8.68 -0.84
N LEU A 249 -1.71 7.35 -1.02
CA LEU A 249 -1.28 6.74 -2.29
C LEU A 249 -2.17 7.13 -3.46
N HIS A 250 -3.48 7.24 -3.24
CA HIS A 250 -4.43 7.72 -4.24
C HIS A 250 -4.06 9.11 -4.74
N GLN A 251 -3.81 10.07 -3.82
CA GLN A 251 -3.40 11.43 -4.18
C GLN A 251 -2.05 11.44 -4.90
N VAL A 252 -1.10 10.64 -4.43
CA VAL A 252 0.24 10.51 -5.05
C VAL A 252 0.11 10.00 -6.49
N PHE A 253 -0.65 8.95 -6.74
CA PHE A 253 -0.86 8.40 -8.08
C PHE A 253 -1.67 9.31 -9.01
N ILE A 254 -2.56 10.15 -8.46
CA ILE A 254 -3.20 11.22 -9.25
C ILE A 254 -2.17 12.25 -9.68
N SER A 255 -1.30 12.66 -8.76
CA SER A 255 -0.31 13.70 -9.03
C SER A 255 0.80 13.22 -9.98
N GLU A 256 1.21 11.96 -9.88
CA GLU A 256 2.24 11.36 -10.71
C GLU A 256 1.85 9.93 -11.13
N PRO A 257 1.15 9.77 -12.27
CA PRO A 257 0.68 8.46 -12.74
C PRO A 257 1.82 7.49 -13.09
N SER A 258 2.99 8.01 -13.52
CA SER A 258 4.14 7.16 -13.86
C SER A 258 4.69 6.41 -12.64
N LEU A 259 4.53 6.98 -11.45
CA LEU A 259 4.92 6.36 -10.18
C LEU A 259 4.07 5.12 -9.88
N ALA A 260 2.77 5.13 -10.20
CA ALA A 260 1.92 3.95 -10.06
C ALA A 260 2.45 2.79 -10.90
N LYS A 261 2.85 3.07 -12.15
CA LYS A 261 3.49 2.06 -13.01
C LYS A 261 4.78 1.55 -12.38
N LEU A 262 5.68 2.43 -11.95
CA LEU A 262 6.96 2.03 -11.34
C LEU A 262 6.76 1.11 -10.13
N VAL A 263 5.88 1.46 -9.20
CA VAL A 263 5.60 0.68 -7.98
C VAL A 263 5.08 -0.72 -8.33
N HIS A 264 4.16 -0.84 -9.28
CA HIS A 264 3.62 -2.15 -9.67
C HIS A 264 4.63 -2.99 -10.47
N PHE A 265 5.58 -2.37 -11.18
CA PHE A 265 6.71 -3.06 -11.81
C PHE A 265 7.79 -3.52 -10.83
N GLN A 266 7.85 -2.89 -9.66
CA GLN A 266 8.66 -3.32 -8.52
C GLN A 266 7.97 -4.43 -7.70
N THR A 267 6.65 -4.57 -7.83
CA THR A 267 5.79 -5.51 -7.09
C THR A 267 5.75 -5.22 -5.57
N TYR A 268 4.84 -5.88 -4.86
CA TYR A 268 4.70 -5.87 -3.40
C TYR A 268 3.92 -7.13 -2.97
N SER A 269 3.79 -7.38 -1.67
CA SER A 269 3.07 -8.56 -1.15
C SER A 269 1.64 -8.66 -1.71
N SER A 270 1.28 -9.81 -2.27
CA SER A 270 -0.03 -10.04 -2.89
C SER A 270 -1.18 -9.96 -1.89
N GLU A 271 -0.91 -10.15 -0.60
CA GLU A 271 -1.85 -9.96 0.50
C GLU A 271 -2.42 -8.53 0.57
N LEU A 272 -1.70 -7.54 0.05
CA LEU A 272 -2.14 -6.14 0.04
C LEU A 272 -3.04 -5.81 -1.15
N LEU A 273 -3.04 -6.62 -2.22
CA LEU A 273 -3.81 -6.36 -3.43
C LEU A 273 -5.31 -6.11 -3.17
N PRO A 274 -6.03 -6.92 -2.35
CA PRO A 274 -7.44 -6.67 -2.07
C PRO A 274 -7.68 -5.31 -1.39
N VAL A 275 -6.81 -4.91 -0.47
CA VAL A 275 -6.93 -3.67 0.30
C VAL A 275 -6.60 -2.48 -0.60
N VAL A 276 -5.49 -2.54 -1.31
CA VAL A 276 -4.99 -1.45 -2.15
C VAL A 276 -5.95 -1.19 -3.31
N VAL A 277 -6.39 -2.23 -4.02
CA VAL A 277 -7.31 -2.08 -5.17
C VAL A 277 -8.69 -1.55 -4.74
N SER A 278 -9.21 -1.98 -3.59
CA SER A 278 -10.51 -1.48 -3.11
C SER A 278 -10.44 -0.06 -2.54
N SER A 279 -9.30 0.34 -1.97
CA SER A 279 -9.14 1.60 -1.23
C SER A 279 -8.49 2.73 -2.03
N VAL A 280 -7.91 2.44 -3.19
CA VAL A 280 -7.24 3.43 -4.06
C VAL A 280 -7.99 3.56 -5.40
N PRO A 281 -8.94 4.50 -5.53
CA PRO A 281 -9.81 4.62 -6.72
C PRO A 281 -9.07 4.90 -8.04
N SER A 282 -7.87 5.48 -7.98
CA SER A 282 -7.06 5.79 -9.16
C SER A 282 -6.39 4.58 -9.80
N LEU A 283 -6.46 3.38 -9.20
CA LEU A 283 -5.76 2.20 -9.74
C LEU A 283 -6.32 1.64 -11.05
N HIS A 284 -7.47 2.13 -11.53
CA HIS A 284 -7.96 1.76 -12.86
C HIS A 284 -6.94 2.11 -13.98
N ILE A 285 -6.02 3.06 -13.75
CA ILE A 285 -4.91 3.37 -14.67
C ILE A 285 -3.95 2.19 -14.86
N CYS A 286 -3.91 1.24 -13.92
CA CYS A 286 -3.04 0.07 -14.04
C CYS A 286 -3.42 -0.84 -15.21
N LEU A 287 -4.69 -0.79 -15.65
CA LEU A 287 -5.15 -1.50 -16.84
C LEU A 287 -4.40 -1.06 -18.12
N ASP A 288 -3.78 0.12 -18.16
CA ASP A 288 -3.00 0.60 -19.31
C ASP A 288 -1.67 -0.14 -19.47
N PHE A 289 -0.98 -0.40 -18.36
CA PHE A 289 0.37 -0.98 -18.38
C PHE A 289 0.42 -2.46 -17.98
N LEU A 290 -0.70 -3.06 -17.58
CA LEU A 290 -0.79 -4.50 -17.28
C LEU A 290 -0.32 -5.41 -18.43
N PRO A 291 -0.64 -5.15 -19.72
CA PRO A 291 -0.08 -5.93 -20.82
C PRO A 291 1.45 -5.91 -20.88
N GLU A 292 2.06 -4.78 -20.53
CA GLU A 292 3.52 -4.61 -20.48
C GLU A 292 4.13 -5.29 -19.25
N LEU A 293 3.40 -5.35 -18.13
CA LEU A 293 3.83 -6.08 -16.94
C LEU A 293 3.75 -7.60 -17.16
N LEU A 294 2.71 -8.07 -17.87
CA LEU A 294 2.55 -9.48 -18.25
C LEU A 294 3.62 -9.95 -19.25
N SER A 295 4.21 -9.05 -20.03
CA SER A 295 5.26 -9.38 -20.99
C SER A 295 6.67 -9.38 -20.39
N GLN A 296 6.82 -9.09 -19.09
CA GLN A 296 8.12 -9.17 -18.41
C GLN A 296 8.65 -10.61 -18.43
N ALA A 297 9.95 -10.80 -18.59
CA ALA A 297 10.57 -12.14 -18.57
C ALA A 297 10.55 -12.81 -17.18
N ASP A 298 10.36 -12.01 -16.13
CA ASP A 298 10.32 -12.46 -14.75
C ASP A 298 8.93 -13.05 -14.40
N LEU A 299 8.91 -14.33 -14.04
CA LEU A 299 7.69 -15.04 -13.67
C LEU A 299 7.00 -14.44 -12.44
N ASP A 300 7.73 -13.89 -11.49
CA ASP A 300 7.11 -13.33 -10.28
C ASP A 300 6.35 -12.04 -10.60
N LYS A 301 6.84 -11.26 -11.57
CA LYS A 301 6.12 -10.10 -12.12
C LYS A 301 4.89 -10.52 -12.91
N GLN A 302 4.97 -11.61 -13.70
CA GLN A 302 3.82 -12.13 -14.43
C GLN A 302 2.74 -12.63 -13.48
N VAL A 303 3.12 -13.37 -12.43
CA VAL A 303 2.19 -13.82 -11.38
C VAL A 303 1.52 -12.63 -10.71
N PHE A 304 2.31 -11.66 -10.23
CA PHE A 304 1.78 -10.45 -9.62
C PHE A 304 0.83 -9.69 -10.56
N ALA A 305 1.15 -9.61 -11.87
CA ALA A 305 0.29 -8.98 -12.85
C ALA A 305 -1.06 -9.68 -13.01
N ILE A 306 -1.08 -11.02 -13.02
CA ILE A 306 -2.31 -11.82 -13.08
C ILE A 306 -3.15 -11.60 -11.82
N GLU A 307 -2.53 -11.61 -10.64
CA GLU A 307 -3.22 -11.35 -9.38
C GLU A 307 -3.79 -9.93 -9.33
N LEU A 308 -2.99 -8.91 -9.68
CA LEU A 308 -3.43 -7.52 -9.76
C LEU A 308 -4.59 -7.36 -10.76
N ALA A 309 -4.46 -7.93 -11.96
CA ALA A 309 -5.51 -7.90 -12.97
C ALA A 309 -6.81 -8.50 -12.45
N SER A 310 -6.76 -9.61 -11.71
CA SER A 310 -7.96 -10.25 -11.18
C SER A 310 -8.70 -9.36 -10.17
N HIS A 311 -7.97 -8.69 -9.27
CA HIS A 311 -8.58 -7.75 -8.32
C HIS A 311 -9.15 -6.51 -9.01
N LEU A 312 -8.46 -6.00 -10.03
CA LEU A 312 -8.95 -4.88 -10.84
C LEU A 312 -10.20 -5.25 -11.64
N CYS A 313 -10.29 -6.48 -12.15
CA CYS A 313 -11.48 -6.96 -12.85
C CYS A 313 -12.70 -7.02 -11.94
N SER A 314 -12.55 -7.51 -10.70
CA SER A 314 -13.63 -7.51 -9.71
C SER A 314 -14.06 -6.09 -9.30
N GLN A 315 -13.10 -5.16 -9.18
CA GLN A 315 -13.39 -3.79 -8.76
C GLN A 315 -13.94 -2.92 -9.90
N TYR A 316 -13.45 -3.11 -11.12
CA TYR A 316 -13.74 -2.29 -12.29
C TYR A 316 -14.23 -3.15 -13.46
N ALA A 317 -15.51 -3.53 -13.44
CA ALA A 317 -16.12 -4.34 -14.50
C ALA A 317 -16.37 -3.52 -15.79
N ILE A 318 -15.30 -3.22 -16.55
CA ILE A 318 -15.35 -2.42 -17.78
C ILE A 318 -14.74 -3.17 -18.98
N ALA A 319 -15.11 -2.79 -20.21
CA ALA A 319 -14.64 -3.46 -21.43
C ALA A 319 -13.10 -3.59 -21.54
N LYS A 320 -12.37 -2.58 -21.06
CA LYS A 320 -10.91 -2.61 -20.99
C LYS A 320 -10.40 -3.71 -20.06
N SER A 321 -10.94 -3.82 -18.86
CA SER A 321 -10.57 -4.89 -17.91
C SER A 321 -10.89 -6.28 -18.44
N LEU A 322 -12.01 -6.47 -19.15
CA LEU A 322 -12.33 -7.73 -19.85
C LEU A 322 -11.26 -8.08 -20.89
N SER A 323 -10.76 -7.10 -21.64
CA SER A 323 -9.68 -7.33 -22.62
C SER A 323 -8.37 -7.78 -21.96
N VAL A 324 -8.06 -7.21 -20.78
CA VAL A 324 -6.88 -7.60 -19.98
C VAL A 324 -7.07 -8.98 -19.35
N ALA A 325 -8.28 -9.32 -18.89
CA ALA A 325 -8.59 -10.65 -18.38
C ALA A 325 -8.40 -11.74 -19.46
N LYS A 326 -8.88 -11.49 -20.68
CA LYS A 326 -8.63 -12.37 -21.84
C LYS A 326 -7.14 -12.52 -22.13
N LEU A 327 -6.38 -11.42 -22.06
CA LEU A 327 -4.93 -11.47 -22.23
C LEU A 327 -4.27 -12.35 -21.15
N CYS A 328 -4.68 -12.23 -19.88
CA CYS A 328 -4.16 -13.06 -18.79
C CYS A 328 -4.38 -14.56 -19.06
N ILE A 329 -5.58 -14.94 -19.52
CA ILE A 329 -5.90 -16.33 -19.88
C ILE A 329 -5.01 -16.82 -21.04
N ASN A 330 -4.85 -16.00 -22.08
CA ASN A 330 -3.99 -16.33 -23.23
C ASN A 330 -2.52 -16.48 -22.85
N VAL A 331 -2.01 -15.62 -21.96
CA VAL A 331 -0.66 -15.71 -21.41
C VAL A 331 -0.51 -17.01 -20.61
N CYS A 332 -1.46 -17.34 -19.73
CA CYS A 332 -1.45 -18.60 -18.97
C CYS A 332 -1.45 -19.84 -19.90
N ASN A 333 -2.28 -19.85 -20.94
CA ASN A 333 -2.30 -20.91 -21.96
C ASN A 333 -0.95 -21.05 -22.67
N THR A 334 -0.34 -19.94 -23.05
CA THR A 334 0.97 -19.93 -23.73
C THR A 334 2.06 -20.45 -22.80
N LEU A 335 2.08 -19.98 -21.55
CA LEU A 335 3.07 -20.37 -20.55
C LEU A 335 2.93 -21.83 -20.12
N LEU A 336 1.72 -22.40 -20.15
CA LEU A 336 1.52 -23.83 -19.92
C LEU A 336 2.32 -24.70 -20.90
N GLY A 337 2.40 -24.29 -22.17
CA GLY A 337 3.11 -25.01 -23.22
C GLY A 337 4.62 -24.80 -23.22
N VAL A 338 5.11 -23.67 -22.70
CA VAL A 338 6.53 -23.26 -22.81
C VAL A 338 7.30 -23.43 -21.49
N LEU A 339 6.64 -23.32 -20.33
CA LEU A 339 7.33 -23.39 -19.05
C LEU A 339 7.69 -24.82 -18.65
N PRO A 340 8.87 -25.02 -18.03
CA PRO A 340 9.24 -26.31 -17.45
C PRO A 340 8.40 -26.62 -16.21
N SER A 341 8.28 -27.91 -15.88
CA SER A 341 7.40 -28.41 -14.81
C SER A 341 7.57 -27.72 -13.45
N SER A 342 8.79 -27.34 -13.07
CA SER A 342 9.08 -26.68 -11.79
C SER A 342 8.51 -25.26 -11.69
N HIS A 343 8.41 -24.55 -12.81
CA HIS A 343 7.88 -23.17 -12.85
C HIS A 343 6.37 -23.13 -13.07
N GLN A 344 5.79 -24.21 -13.60
CA GLN A 344 4.34 -24.31 -13.79
C GLN A 344 3.58 -24.33 -12.46
N SER A 345 4.03 -25.07 -11.45
CA SER A 345 3.38 -25.06 -10.14
C SER A 345 3.38 -23.65 -9.54
N ARG A 346 4.51 -22.95 -9.60
CA ARG A 346 4.64 -21.58 -9.09
C ARG A 346 3.67 -20.61 -9.76
N LEU A 347 3.55 -20.67 -11.09
CA LEU A 347 2.61 -19.83 -11.83
C LEU A 347 1.14 -20.17 -11.50
N PHE A 348 0.78 -21.44 -11.61
CA PHE A 348 -0.63 -21.85 -11.54
C PHE A 348 -1.21 -21.86 -10.13
N LEU A 349 -0.40 -22.09 -9.09
CA LEU A 349 -0.89 -21.97 -7.71
C LEU A 349 -1.44 -20.56 -7.40
N ALA A 350 -0.82 -19.51 -7.95
CA ALA A 350 -1.28 -18.14 -7.81
C ALA A 350 -2.29 -17.73 -8.91
N ALA A 351 -2.07 -18.16 -10.15
CA ALA A 351 -2.92 -17.77 -11.28
C ALA A 351 -4.33 -18.39 -11.20
N LEU A 352 -4.49 -19.62 -10.73
CA LEU A 352 -5.80 -20.30 -10.76
C LEU A 352 -6.87 -19.57 -9.92
N PRO A 353 -6.63 -19.18 -8.65
CA PRO A 353 -7.58 -18.35 -7.89
C PRO A 353 -7.87 -17.00 -8.57
N ALA A 354 -6.85 -16.40 -9.19
CA ALA A 354 -7.00 -15.13 -9.91
C ALA A 354 -7.88 -15.27 -11.16
N LEU A 355 -7.74 -16.36 -11.92
CA LEU A 355 -8.58 -16.63 -13.09
C LEU A 355 -10.05 -16.89 -12.71
N VAL A 356 -10.30 -17.65 -11.63
CA VAL A 356 -11.67 -17.84 -11.12
C VAL A 356 -12.29 -16.50 -10.73
N ARG A 357 -11.54 -15.64 -10.04
CA ARG A 357 -11.99 -14.29 -9.69
C ARG A 357 -12.30 -13.41 -10.90
N MET A 358 -11.54 -13.56 -12.01
CA MET A 358 -11.86 -12.89 -13.27
C MET A 358 -13.16 -13.44 -13.88
N CYS A 359 -13.41 -14.74 -13.79
CA CYS A 359 -14.66 -15.37 -14.22
C CYS A 359 -15.87 -14.89 -13.40
N ASP A 360 -15.72 -14.68 -12.09
CA ASP A 360 -16.76 -14.07 -11.25
C ASP A 360 -17.15 -12.66 -11.73
N ALA A 361 -16.18 -11.88 -12.20
CA ALA A 361 -16.43 -10.56 -12.78
C ALA A 361 -16.95 -10.64 -14.23
N PHE A 362 -16.51 -11.65 -14.99
CA PHE A 362 -16.79 -11.84 -16.40
C PHE A 362 -17.17 -13.30 -16.73
N PRO A 363 -18.44 -13.68 -16.54
CA PRO A 363 -18.93 -15.02 -16.84
C PRO A 363 -18.63 -15.55 -18.27
N PRO A 364 -18.54 -14.72 -19.33
CA PRO A 364 -18.16 -15.19 -20.66
C PRO A 364 -16.77 -15.85 -20.75
N LEU A 365 -15.90 -15.68 -19.75
CA LEU A 365 -14.55 -16.25 -19.74
C LEU A 365 -14.52 -17.69 -19.19
N CYS A 366 -15.61 -18.18 -18.60
CA CYS A 366 -15.64 -19.49 -17.93
C CYS A 366 -15.28 -20.64 -18.87
N GLU A 367 -15.70 -20.59 -20.14
CA GLU A 367 -15.39 -21.63 -21.13
C GLU A 367 -13.87 -21.71 -21.39
N ASP A 368 -13.22 -20.58 -21.60
CA ASP A 368 -11.78 -20.50 -21.85
C ASP A 368 -10.96 -20.98 -20.63
N VAL A 369 -11.38 -20.62 -19.42
CA VAL A 369 -10.73 -21.07 -18.17
C VAL A 369 -10.97 -22.55 -17.91
N ALA A 370 -12.16 -23.08 -18.20
CA ALA A 370 -12.42 -24.51 -18.11
C ALA A 370 -11.54 -25.33 -19.06
N LEU A 371 -11.32 -24.85 -20.30
CA LEU A 371 -10.38 -25.48 -21.24
C LEU A 371 -8.94 -25.46 -20.71
N LEU A 372 -8.49 -24.34 -20.16
CA LEU A 372 -7.16 -24.25 -19.54
C LEU A 372 -7.01 -25.23 -18.37
N LEU A 373 -8.01 -25.32 -17.48
CA LEU A 373 -8.04 -26.30 -16.39
C LEU A 373 -7.98 -27.75 -16.90
N CYS A 374 -8.71 -28.07 -17.98
CA CYS A 374 -8.62 -29.39 -18.63
C CYS A 374 -7.19 -29.70 -19.07
N GLN A 375 -6.54 -28.76 -19.74
CA GLN A 375 -5.18 -28.92 -20.28
C GLN A 375 -4.17 -29.10 -19.14
N LEU A 376 -4.25 -28.25 -18.11
CA LEU A 376 -3.40 -28.34 -16.93
C LEU A 376 -3.61 -29.68 -16.18
N GLY A 377 -4.86 -30.13 -16.04
CA GLY A 377 -5.19 -31.43 -15.44
C GLY A 377 -4.56 -32.60 -16.20
N ARG A 378 -4.64 -32.61 -17.55
CA ARG A 378 -3.98 -33.62 -18.38
C ARG A 378 -2.46 -33.63 -18.20
N VAL A 379 -1.84 -32.45 -18.13
CA VAL A 379 -0.39 -32.32 -17.87
C VAL A 379 -0.04 -32.90 -16.49
N CYS A 380 -0.86 -32.63 -15.46
CA CYS A 380 -0.65 -33.17 -14.12
C CYS A 380 -0.80 -34.70 -14.08
N LEU A 381 -1.85 -35.25 -14.68
CA LEU A 381 -2.06 -36.70 -14.78
C LEU A 381 -0.91 -37.40 -15.51
N SER A 382 -0.49 -36.87 -16.66
CA SER A 382 0.65 -37.40 -17.41
C SER A 382 1.92 -37.48 -16.57
N ARG A 383 2.16 -36.49 -15.69
CA ARG A 383 3.30 -36.48 -14.78
C ARG A 383 3.18 -37.50 -13.66
N ILE A 384 2.01 -37.65 -13.07
CA ILE A 384 1.76 -38.64 -12.02
C ILE A 384 2.00 -40.05 -12.59
N CYS A 385 1.49 -40.33 -13.79
CA CYS A 385 1.73 -41.60 -14.48
C CYS A 385 3.21 -41.82 -14.86
N ALA A 386 3.98 -40.76 -15.09
CA ALA A 386 5.41 -40.86 -15.39
C ALA A 386 6.31 -41.04 -14.14
N THR A 387 5.84 -40.62 -12.97
CA THR A 387 6.63 -40.58 -11.73
C THR A 387 6.21 -41.62 -10.69
N SER A 388 4.94 -42.02 -10.69
CA SER A 388 4.40 -43.08 -9.84
C SER A 388 4.25 -44.38 -10.62
N SER A 389 4.47 -45.52 -9.97
CA SER A 389 4.18 -46.85 -10.52
C SER A 389 2.68 -47.19 -10.49
N VAL A 390 1.80 -46.20 -10.53
CA VAL A 390 0.34 -46.39 -10.58
C VAL A 390 -0.05 -46.61 -12.04
N PRO A 391 -0.75 -47.71 -12.37
CA PRO A 391 -1.12 -47.98 -13.75
C PRO A 391 -2.08 -46.91 -14.28
N PRO A 392 -1.98 -46.53 -15.56
CA PRO A 392 -2.90 -45.57 -16.19
C PRO A 392 -4.33 -46.09 -16.05
N THR A 393 -5.16 -45.44 -15.24
CA THR A 393 -6.50 -45.92 -14.94
C THR A 393 -7.46 -45.44 -16.01
N HIS A 394 -7.47 -46.08 -17.19
CA HIS A 394 -8.49 -46.03 -18.28
C HIS A 394 -9.05 -44.67 -18.79
N ALA A 395 -8.78 -43.54 -18.15
CA ALA A 395 -9.19 -42.18 -18.54
C ALA A 395 -8.24 -41.58 -19.58
N ASP A 396 -7.10 -42.24 -19.82
CA ASP A 396 -5.95 -41.73 -20.58
C ASP A 396 -6.10 -41.69 -22.11
N LEU A 397 -7.26 -41.98 -22.70
CA LEU A 397 -7.33 -42.19 -24.17
C LEU A 397 -8.48 -41.53 -24.94
N LEU A 398 -9.39 -40.73 -24.36
CA LEU A 398 -10.59 -40.30 -25.11
C LEU A 398 -11.00 -38.84 -25.00
N LEU A 399 -10.07 -37.91 -25.23
CA LEU A 399 -10.42 -36.66 -25.91
C LEU A 399 -9.33 -36.29 -26.93
N PRO A 400 -9.58 -36.49 -28.23
CA PRO A 400 -8.67 -36.04 -29.28
C PRO A 400 -8.34 -34.56 -29.10
N PHE A 401 -7.07 -34.21 -29.33
CA PHE A 401 -6.73 -32.89 -29.86
C PHE A 401 -7.47 -32.76 -31.20
N GLN A 402 -8.67 -32.17 -31.20
CA GLN A 402 -9.34 -31.77 -32.42
C GLN A 402 -9.73 -30.30 -32.28
N ASP A 403 -9.24 -29.51 -33.24
CA ASP A 403 -9.38 -28.05 -33.41
C ASP A 403 -10.83 -27.55 -33.62
N GLU A 404 -11.84 -28.32 -33.23
CA GLU A 404 -13.22 -27.90 -33.33
C GLU A 404 -13.74 -27.40 -31.99
N LYS A 405 -14.46 -26.28 -32.03
CA LYS A 405 -15.25 -25.68 -30.93
C LYS A 405 -16.32 -26.66 -30.43
N GLN A 406 -15.91 -27.77 -29.83
CA GLN A 406 -16.81 -28.71 -29.17
C GLN A 406 -17.12 -28.14 -27.79
N LYS A 407 -18.40 -27.83 -27.58
CA LYS A 407 -18.97 -27.54 -26.26
C LYS A 407 -18.37 -28.49 -25.23
N ILE A 408 -17.73 -27.91 -24.21
CA ILE A 408 -17.10 -28.66 -23.12
C ILE A 408 -18.15 -29.60 -22.51
N ASN A 409 -17.89 -30.91 -22.54
CA ASN A 409 -18.73 -31.87 -21.83
C ASN A 409 -18.34 -31.83 -20.35
N MET A 410 -19.08 -31.06 -19.55
CA MET A 410 -18.78 -30.81 -18.13
C MET A 410 -18.61 -32.11 -17.33
N LYS A 411 -19.38 -33.16 -17.63
CA LYS A 411 -19.26 -34.48 -16.97
C LYS A 411 -17.94 -35.19 -17.24
N LYS A 412 -17.36 -35.01 -18.43
CA LYS A 412 -16.04 -35.56 -18.75
C LYS A 412 -14.92 -34.79 -18.06
N LEU A 413 -15.12 -33.50 -17.85
CA LEU A 413 -14.19 -32.64 -17.13
C LEU A 413 -14.20 -32.96 -15.63
N GLU A 414 -15.38 -33.10 -15.03
CA GLU A 414 -15.57 -33.58 -13.66
C GLU A 414 -14.80 -34.88 -13.42
N ASN A 415 -15.03 -35.91 -14.25
CA ASN A 415 -14.34 -37.21 -14.11
C ASN A 415 -12.80 -37.13 -14.20
N LEU A 416 -12.27 -36.24 -15.03
CA LEU A 416 -10.82 -36.07 -15.21
C LEU A 416 -10.19 -35.32 -14.04
N ILE A 417 -10.94 -34.40 -13.43
CA ILE A 417 -10.47 -33.61 -12.29
C ILE A 417 -10.58 -34.43 -11.01
N GLU A 418 -11.63 -35.24 -10.85
CA GLU A 418 -11.77 -36.20 -9.75
C GLU A 418 -10.69 -37.28 -9.74
N SER A 419 -10.08 -37.60 -10.89
CA SER A 419 -9.00 -38.60 -10.96
C SER A 419 -7.60 -38.06 -10.62
N LEU A 420 -7.48 -36.76 -10.28
CA LEU A 420 -6.21 -36.17 -9.85
C LEU A 420 -5.88 -36.51 -8.40
N ASP A 421 -4.59 -36.76 -8.12
CA ASP A 421 -4.10 -37.02 -6.77
C ASP A 421 -4.17 -35.76 -5.89
N ALA A 422 -4.92 -35.84 -4.78
CA ALA A 422 -5.14 -34.72 -3.88
C ALA A 422 -3.90 -34.37 -3.04
N ASP A 423 -2.90 -35.26 -2.96
CA ASP A 423 -1.68 -35.03 -2.18
C ASP A 423 -0.69 -34.08 -2.90
N ASN A 424 -0.91 -33.80 -4.19
CA ASN A 424 -0.13 -32.83 -4.94
C ASN A 424 -0.83 -31.46 -4.94
N GLU A 425 -0.17 -30.43 -4.40
CA GLU A 425 -0.72 -29.07 -4.24
C GLU A 425 -1.31 -28.48 -5.54
N LEU A 426 -0.67 -28.71 -6.68
CA LEU A 426 -1.15 -28.21 -7.97
C LEU A 426 -2.42 -28.93 -8.43
N CYS A 427 -2.51 -30.24 -8.18
CA CYS A 427 -3.67 -31.05 -8.51
C CYS A 427 -4.88 -30.66 -7.65
N TYR A 428 -4.65 -30.46 -6.35
CA TYR A 428 -5.65 -29.92 -5.45
C TYR A 428 -6.12 -28.52 -5.85
N ALA A 429 -5.19 -27.63 -6.25
CA ALA A 429 -5.53 -26.30 -6.74
C ALA A 429 -6.42 -26.35 -8.01
N VAL A 430 -6.13 -27.26 -8.95
CA VAL A 430 -6.97 -27.49 -10.14
C VAL A 430 -8.36 -27.96 -9.76
N GLN A 431 -8.48 -28.94 -8.86
CA GLN A 431 -9.76 -29.44 -8.35
C GLN A 431 -10.58 -28.33 -7.68
N LYS A 432 -9.94 -27.58 -6.78
CA LYS A 432 -10.57 -26.47 -6.07
C LYS A 432 -11.05 -25.38 -7.03
N SER A 433 -10.20 -24.94 -7.96
CA SER A 433 -10.58 -23.89 -8.91
C SER A 433 -11.68 -24.31 -9.86
N PHE A 434 -11.77 -25.61 -10.21
CA PHE A 434 -12.89 -26.12 -10.97
C PHE A 434 -14.21 -26.11 -10.18
N MET A 435 -14.19 -26.53 -8.91
CA MET A 435 -15.35 -26.44 -8.03
C MET A 435 -15.82 -24.98 -7.86
N ASP A 436 -14.88 -24.06 -7.64
CA ASP A 436 -15.19 -22.64 -7.50
C ASP A 436 -15.81 -22.07 -8.79
N LEU A 437 -15.27 -22.45 -9.96
CA LEU A 437 -15.81 -22.06 -11.28
C LEU A 437 -17.24 -22.57 -11.52
N CYS A 438 -17.53 -23.82 -11.13
CA CYS A 438 -18.89 -24.37 -11.15
C CYS A 438 -19.82 -23.59 -10.20
N GLY A 439 -19.31 -23.16 -9.04
CA GLY A 439 -19.99 -22.26 -8.11
C GLY A 439 -20.38 -20.93 -8.75
N THR A 440 -19.51 -20.33 -9.56
CA THR A 440 -19.79 -19.10 -10.31
C THR A 440 -20.92 -19.30 -11.32
N LEU A 441 -20.85 -20.36 -12.13
CA LEU A 441 -21.87 -20.67 -13.15
C LEU A 441 -23.25 -20.99 -12.57
N THR A 442 -23.29 -21.64 -11.41
CA THR A 442 -24.55 -21.97 -10.72
C THR A 442 -25.19 -20.75 -10.07
N ARG A 443 -24.41 -19.79 -9.56
CA ARG A 443 -24.91 -18.52 -9.00
C ARG A 443 -25.53 -17.60 -10.05
N ASP A 444 -24.97 -17.58 -11.25
CA ASP A 444 -25.45 -16.72 -12.35
C ASP A 444 -26.62 -17.31 -13.16
N LYS A 445 -27.14 -18.48 -12.77
CA LYS A 445 -28.16 -19.23 -13.53
C LYS A 445 -27.78 -19.45 -15.01
N THR A 446 -26.49 -19.49 -15.32
CA THR A 446 -25.96 -19.81 -16.64
C THR A 446 -25.69 -21.32 -16.75
N LEU A 447 -26.71 -22.12 -16.44
CA LEU A 447 -26.80 -23.51 -16.87
C LEU A 447 -27.69 -23.54 -18.11
N TYR A 448 -27.08 -23.63 -19.28
CA TYR A 448 -27.74 -24.02 -20.52
C TYR A 448 -27.50 -25.50 -20.81
#